data_AF-V5RJA2-F1
#
_entry.id   AF-V5RJA2-F1
#
_cell.length_a   1.000
_cell.length_b   1.000
_cell.length_c   1.000
_cell.angle_alpha   90.00
_cell.angle_beta   90.00
_cell.angle_gamma   90.00
#
_symmetry.space_group_name_H-M   'P 1'
#
loop_
_entity.id
_entity.type
_entity.pdbx_description
1 polymer ?
#
loop_
_entity_poly.entity_id
_entity_poly.type
_entity_poly.pdbx_seq_one_letter_code
_entity_poly.pdbx_strand_id
1 'polypeptide(L)'
;MTETQANEISKYIDSLPDETADKMFEELIAGMSLYFAVVLFGEEIENVYEKLKESGSSLEDIAKEVKANEVGEDEIYAALMGALEDENNAEDFAEDCVESIAFNPEYPEEIINKLKELEIEASDFSANLIVTFKDQFIDFFVNDLDVIEWKNDIIDALVASWE
;
A
#
# COMPACT_ATOMS: atom_id res chain seq x y z
N MET A 1 -4.93 15.46 -12.11
CA MET A 1 -6.16 15.06 -12.85
C MET A 1 -7.23 16.15 -12.84
N THR A 2 -7.97 16.33 -13.94
CA THR A 2 -9.11 17.27 -14.03
C THR A 2 -10.45 16.62 -13.67
N GLU A 3 -11.47 17.42 -13.34
CA GLU A 3 -12.83 16.92 -13.06
C GLU A 3 -13.43 16.12 -14.23
N THR A 4 -13.16 16.53 -15.48
CA THR A 4 -13.62 15.79 -16.67
C THR A 4 -12.95 14.42 -16.75
N GLN A 5 -11.63 14.37 -16.56
CA GLN A 5 -10.87 13.12 -16.56
C GLN A 5 -11.35 12.17 -15.46
N ALA A 6 -11.56 12.68 -14.24
CA ALA A 6 -12.10 11.92 -13.11
C ALA A 6 -13.46 11.28 -13.47
N ASN A 7 -14.38 12.08 -14.01
CA ASN A 7 -15.71 11.59 -14.40
C ASN A 7 -15.66 10.55 -15.53
N GLU A 8 -14.73 10.67 -16.47
CA GLU A 8 -14.60 9.73 -17.58
C GLU A 8 -13.98 8.41 -17.16
N ILE A 9 -12.93 8.44 -16.31
CA ILE A 9 -12.31 7.21 -15.81
C ILE A 9 -13.23 6.47 -14.84
N SER A 10 -13.96 7.17 -13.96
CA SER A 10 -14.94 6.51 -13.07
C SER A 10 -16.03 5.79 -13.85
N LYS A 11 -16.62 6.42 -14.88
CA LYS A 11 -17.61 5.77 -15.74
C LYS A 11 -17.06 4.55 -16.48
N TYR A 12 -15.77 4.60 -16.84
CA TYR A 12 -15.12 3.45 -17.46
C TYR A 12 -14.97 2.31 -16.45
N ILE A 13 -14.49 2.60 -15.24
CA ILE A 13 -14.36 1.62 -14.15
C ILE A 13 -15.71 0.95 -13.85
N ASP A 14 -16.79 1.74 -13.74
CA ASP A 14 -18.15 1.23 -13.51
C ASP A 14 -18.66 0.28 -14.61
N SER A 15 -18.03 0.31 -15.80
CA SER A 15 -18.39 -0.52 -16.95
C SER A 15 -17.47 -1.74 -17.13
N LEU A 16 -16.42 -1.88 -16.33
CA LEU A 16 -15.49 -2.98 -16.41
C LEU A 16 -16.15 -4.30 -15.98
N PRO A 17 -15.67 -5.44 -16.51
CA PRO A 17 -15.98 -6.74 -15.92
C PRO A 17 -15.49 -6.79 -14.47
N ASP A 18 -16.27 -7.43 -13.59
CA ASP A 18 -15.94 -7.59 -12.17
C ASP A 18 -14.50 -8.07 -11.95
N GLU A 19 -14.04 -9.09 -12.68
CA GLU A 19 -12.67 -9.62 -12.59
C GLU A 19 -11.57 -8.56 -12.85
N THR A 20 -11.83 -7.61 -13.75
CA THR A 20 -10.86 -6.54 -14.06
C THR A 20 -10.88 -5.44 -13.01
N ALA A 21 -12.07 -5.08 -12.53
CA ALA A 21 -12.22 -4.13 -11.43
C ALA A 21 -11.60 -4.69 -10.14
N ASP A 22 -11.88 -5.95 -9.82
CA ASP A 22 -11.33 -6.65 -8.65
C ASP A 22 -9.81 -6.65 -8.70
N LYS A 23 -9.20 -7.05 -9.83
CA LYS A 23 -7.74 -7.03 -9.97
C LYS A 23 -7.18 -5.61 -9.80
N MET A 24 -7.82 -4.58 -10.34
CA MET A 24 -7.37 -3.20 -10.15
C MET A 24 -7.37 -2.81 -8.67
N PHE A 25 -8.39 -3.21 -7.90
CA PHE A 25 -8.47 -2.96 -6.47
C PHE A 25 -7.47 -3.79 -5.66
N GLU A 26 -7.26 -5.06 -6.02
CA GLU A 26 -6.26 -5.92 -5.37
C GLU A 26 -4.84 -5.31 -5.49
N GLU A 27 -4.47 -4.84 -6.69
CA GLU A 27 -3.18 -4.19 -6.92
C GLU A 27 -3.04 -2.88 -6.12
N LEU A 28 -4.12 -2.09 -6.03
CA LEU A 28 -4.15 -0.87 -5.22
C LEU A 28 -3.96 -1.18 -3.72
N ILE A 29 -4.73 -2.12 -3.18
CA ILE A 29 -4.68 -2.53 -1.78
C ILE A 29 -3.30 -3.13 -1.46
N ALA A 30 -2.75 -3.96 -2.33
CA ALA A 30 -1.42 -4.53 -2.15
C ALA A 30 -0.34 -3.44 -2.12
N GLY A 31 -0.40 -2.47 -3.03
CA GLY A 31 0.51 -1.33 -3.04
C GLY A 31 0.40 -0.47 -1.76
N MET A 32 -0.81 -0.11 -1.36
CA MET A 32 -1.05 0.66 -0.13
C MET A 32 -0.56 -0.09 1.11
N SER A 33 -0.82 -1.40 1.18
CA SER A 33 -0.41 -2.27 2.27
C SER A 33 1.11 -2.36 2.39
N LEU A 34 1.80 -2.49 1.24
CA LEU A 34 3.26 -2.53 1.21
C LEU A 34 3.89 -1.20 1.64
N TYR A 35 3.39 -0.08 1.11
CA TYR A 35 3.82 1.24 1.54
C TYR A 35 3.59 1.45 3.05
N PHE A 36 2.40 1.12 3.54
CA PHE A 36 2.06 1.27 4.95
C PHE A 36 2.98 0.42 5.86
N ALA A 37 3.32 -0.80 5.43
CA ALA A 37 4.29 -1.63 6.14
C ALA A 37 5.70 -1.01 6.14
N VAL A 38 6.13 -0.36 5.05
CA VAL A 38 7.41 0.39 5.03
C VAL A 38 7.37 1.55 6.02
N VAL A 39 6.25 2.27 6.15
CA VAL A 39 6.09 3.33 7.14
C VAL A 39 6.22 2.79 8.58
N LEU A 40 5.60 1.64 8.85
CA LEU A 40 5.59 1.06 10.21
C LEU A 40 6.90 0.38 10.60
N PHE A 41 7.50 -0.37 9.67
CA PHE A 41 8.57 -1.29 9.98
C PHE A 41 9.89 -0.90 9.31
N GLY A 42 9.90 0.01 8.35
CA GLY A 42 11.06 0.27 7.52
C GLY A 42 12.27 0.80 8.30
N GLU A 43 12.06 1.71 9.25
CA GLU A 43 13.15 2.19 10.12
C GLU A 43 13.76 1.06 10.93
N GLU A 44 12.92 0.18 11.48
CA GLU A 44 13.39 -0.93 12.30
C GLU A 44 14.06 -2.01 11.45
N ILE A 45 13.52 -2.30 10.25
CA ILE A 45 14.15 -3.18 9.29
C ILE A 45 15.53 -2.64 8.94
N GLU A 46 15.67 -1.37 8.55
CA GLU A 46 16.97 -0.76 8.25
C GLU A 46 17.96 -0.93 9.41
N ASN A 47 17.53 -0.56 10.62
CA ASN A 47 18.35 -0.63 11.83
C ASN A 47 18.84 -2.05 12.17
N VAL A 48 18.02 -3.07 11.95
CA VAL A 48 18.36 -4.47 12.21
C VAL A 48 19.15 -5.06 11.05
N TYR A 49 18.74 -4.75 9.83
CA TYR A 49 19.29 -5.27 8.59
C TYR A 49 20.77 -4.88 8.45
N GLU A 50 21.12 -3.61 8.64
CA GLU A 50 22.53 -3.16 8.61
C GLU A 50 23.38 -3.90 9.66
N LYS A 51 22.90 -3.97 10.90
CA LYS A 51 23.66 -4.59 12.02
C LYS A 51 23.89 -6.08 11.80
N LEU A 52 22.86 -6.81 11.37
CA LEU A 52 22.90 -8.26 11.31
C LEU A 52 23.48 -8.77 9.99
N LYS A 53 23.34 -8.04 8.88
CA LYS A 53 23.99 -8.37 7.60
C LYS A 53 25.51 -8.31 7.70
N GLU A 54 26.06 -7.32 8.39
CA GLU A 54 27.50 -7.24 8.67
C GLU A 54 28.03 -8.44 9.48
N SER A 55 27.17 -9.01 10.33
CA SER A 55 27.49 -10.20 11.14
C SER A 55 27.30 -11.53 10.40
N GLY A 56 26.77 -11.51 9.17
CA GLY A 56 26.50 -12.70 8.35
C GLY A 56 25.25 -13.48 8.75
N SER A 57 24.32 -12.86 9.48
CA SER A 57 23.04 -13.46 9.85
C SER A 57 22.16 -13.73 8.64
N SER A 58 21.26 -14.71 8.74
CA SER A 58 20.30 -15.00 7.68
C SER A 58 19.17 -13.97 7.65
N LEU A 59 18.48 -13.84 6.50
CA LEU A 59 17.28 -13.00 6.38
C LEU A 59 16.17 -13.45 7.35
N GLU A 60 16.08 -14.76 7.63
CA GLU A 60 15.13 -15.30 8.61
C GLU A 60 15.43 -14.80 10.03
N ASP A 61 16.71 -14.69 10.40
CA ASP A 61 17.11 -14.16 11.71
C ASP A 61 16.84 -12.65 11.81
N ILE A 62 17.06 -11.91 10.72
CA ILE A 62 16.73 -10.48 10.63
C ILE A 62 15.22 -10.28 10.81
N ALA A 63 14.40 -11.01 10.06
CA ALA A 63 12.95 -10.89 10.15
C ALA A 63 12.42 -11.28 11.53
N LYS A 64 12.98 -12.31 12.16
CA LYS A 64 12.64 -12.67 13.56
C LYS A 64 12.91 -11.55 14.54
N GLU A 65 14.05 -10.87 14.42
CA GLU A 65 14.40 -9.74 15.29
C GLU A 65 13.46 -8.56 15.07
N VAL A 66 13.16 -8.21 13.81
CA VAL A 66 12.19 -7.13 13.49
C VAL A 66 10.81 -7.46 14.05
N LYS A 67 10.33 -8.71 13.88
CA LYS A 67 9.03 -9.17 14.39
C LYS A 67 8.95 -9.17 15.92
N ALA A 68 10.08 -9.33 16.60
CA ALA A 68 10.16 -9.30 18.05
C ALA A 68 9.91 -7.89 18.63
N ASN A 69 9.94 -6.83 17.80
CA ASN A 69 9.54 -5.50 18.24
C ASN A 69 8.05 -5.44 18.60
N GLU A 70 7.77 -4.58 19.58
CA GLU A 70 6.49 -4.48 20.27
C GLU A 70 5.36 -3.86 19.43
N VAL A 71 5.57 -3.57 18.13
CA VAL A 71 4.52 -2.98 17.28
C VAL A 71 3.29 -3.89 17.29
N GLY A 72 2.31 -3.51 18.10
CA GLY A 72 1.14 -4.30 18.40
C GLY A 72 0.00 -3.99 17.44
N GLU A 73 -1.03 -4.82 17.48
CA GLU A 73 -2.26 -4.62 16.71
C GLU A 73 -2.85 -3.22 16.95
N ASP A 74 -2.93 -2.78 18.21
CA ASP A 74 -3.44 -1.44 18.58
C ASP A 74 -2.63 -0.30 17.95
N GLU A 75 -1.30 -0.44 17.84
CA GLU A 75 -0.42 0.58 17.27
C GLU A 75 -0.55 0.63 15.74
N ILE A 76 -0.71 -0.53 15.10
CA ILE A 76 -0.97 -0.64 13.66
C ILE A 76 -2.29 0.05 13.32
N TYR A 77 -3.37 -0.23 14.07
CA TYR A 77 -4.65 0.43 13.85
C TYR A 77 -4.58 1.93 14.14
N ALA A 78 -3.90 2.36 15.19
CA ALA A 78 -3.74 3.78 15.49
C ALA A 78 -3.00 4.51 14.36
N ALA A 79 -1.97 3.90 13.78
CA ALA A 79 -1.25 4.45 12.63
C ALA A 79 -2.13 4.48 11.37
N LEU A 80 -2.90 3.42 11.11
CA LEU A 80 -3.82 3.35 9.98
C LEU A 80 -4.88 4.46 10.04
N MET A 81 -5.54 4.60 11.20
CA MET A 81 -6.54 5.64 11.42
C MET A 81 -5.90 7.03 11.33
N GLY A 82 -4.70 7.21 11.92
CA GLY A 82 -3.94 8.44 11.80
C GLY A 82 -3.65 8.83 10.34
N ALA A 83 -3.38 7.85 9.48
CA ALA A 83 -3.08 8.07 8.07
C ALA A 83 -4.33 8.31 7.20
N LEU A 84 -5.46 7.65 7.46
CA LEU A 84 -6.57 7.59 6.49
C LEU A 84 -7.90 8.13 7.00
N GLU A 85 -8.10 8.34 8.30
CA GLU A 85 -9.41 8.73 8.84
C GLU A 85 -9.83 10.13 8.35
N ASP A 86 -8.95 11.12 8.43
CA ASP A 86 -9.20 12.47 7.92
C ASP A 86 -8.96 12.57 6.40
N GLU A 87 -9.69 13.45 5.72
CA GLU A 87 -9.52 13.67 4.28
C GLU A 87 -8.14 14.25 3.94
N ASN A 88 -7.63 15.20 4.73
CA ASN A 88 -6.30 15.79 4.47
C ASN A 88 -5.19 14.77 4.70
N ASN A 89 -5.29 13.96 5.77
CA ASN A 89 -4.29 12.92 6.04
C ASN A 89 -4.30 11.85 4.93
N ALA A 90 -5.47 11.51 4.40
CA ALA A 90 -5.57 10.55 3.31
C ALA A 90 -5.01 11.08 2.00
N GLU A 91 -5.13 12.38 1.74
CA GLU A 91 -4.45 13.05 0.62
C GLU A 91 -2.93 12.99 0.78
N ASP A 92 -2.40 13.33 1.96
CA ASP A 92 -0.97 13.24 2.27
C ASP A 92 -0.45 11.79 2.11
N PHE A 93 -1.18 10.80 2.66
CA PHE A 93 -0.84 9.38 2.51
C PHE A 93 -0.86 8.93 1.05
N ALA A 94 -1.82 9.42 0.25
CA ALA A 94 -1.93 9.10 -1.16
C ALA A 94 -0.77 9.69 -1.98
N GLU A 95 -0.34 10.92 -1.66
CA GLU A 95 0.83 11.57 -2.25
C GLU A 95 2.10 10.78 -1.91
N ASP A 96 2.33 10.49 -0.62
CA ASP A 96 3.50 9.72 -0.19
C ASP A 96 3.52 8.30 -0.78
N CYS A 97 2.36 7.66 -0.92
CA CYS A 97 2.23 6.38 -1.62
C CYS A 97 2.81 6.49 -3.02
N VAL A 98 2.29 7.39 -3.86
CA VAL A 98 2.68 7.44 -5.28
C VAL A 98 4.10 7.94 -5.53
N GLU A 99 4.72 8.58 -4.53
CA GLU A 99 6.14 8.93 -4.54
C GLU A 99 7.05 7.78 -4.07
N SER A 100 6.52 6.80 -3.34
CA SER A 100 7.28 5.71 -2.79
C SER A 100 7.57 4.61 -3.81
N ILE A 101 8.81 4.12 -3.81
CA ILE A 101 9.22 2.94 -4.59
C ILE A 101 8.48 1.66 -4.17
N ALA A 102 7.93 1.63 -2.95
CA ALA A 102 7.18 0.50 -2.43
C ALA A 102 5.78 0.41 -3.05
N PHE A 103 5.26 1.51 -3.58
CA PHE A 103 3.96 1.56 -4.22
C PHE A 103 4.11 1.42 -5.74
N ASN A 104 3.94 0.20 -6.24
CA ASN A 104 4.07 -0.10 -7.67
C ASN A 104 2.94 -1.05 -8.14
N PRO A 105 1.68 -0.57 -8.17
CA PRO A 105 0.54 -1.40 -8.56
C PRO A 105 0.63 -1.82 -10.04
N GLU A 106 0.39 -3.12 -10.32
CA GLU A 106 0.39 -3.65 -11.69
C GLU A 106 -1.04 -3.65 -12.27
N TYR A 107 -1.59 -2.45 -12.50
CA TYR A 107 -2.96 -2.33 -12.99
C TYR A 107 -3.22 -3.09 -14.30
N PRO A 108 -4.45 -3.61 -14.51
CA PRO A 108 -4.83 -4.27 -15.76
C PRO A 108 -4.52 -3.43 -17.00
N GLU A 109 -4.10 -4.08 -18.09
CA GLU A 109 -3.69 -3.40 -19.33
C GLU A 109 -4.79 -2.48 -19.89
N GLU A 110 -6.05 -2.87 -19.73
CA GLU A 110 -7.21 -2.09 -20.15
C GLU A 110 -7.32 -0.74 -19.41
N ILE A 111 -7.05 -0.73 -18.09
CA ILE A 111 -6.95 0.50 -17.28
C ILE A 111 -5.81 1.35 -17.81
N ILE A 112 -4.62 0.78 -17.95
CA ILE A 112 -3.43 1.51 -18.42
C ILE A 112 -3.68 2.15 -19.79
N ASN A 113 -4.34 1.44 -20.70
CA ASN A 113 -4.69 1.96 -22.01
C ASN A 113 -5.71 3.09 -21.92
N LYS A 114 -6.70 2.99 -21.02
CA LYS A 114 -7.68 4.07 -20.81
C LYS A 114 -7.04 5.31 -20.21
N LEU A 115 -6.15 5.16 -19.23
CA LEU A 115 -5.40 6.28 -18.64
C LEU A 115 -4.60 7.03 -19.70
N LYS A 116 -3.93 6.30 -20.60
CA LYS A 116 -3.21 6.90 -21.75
C LYS A 116 -4.14 7.63 -22.71
N GLU A 117 -5.31 7.08 -23.01
CA GLU A 117 -6.32 7.73 -23.88
C GLU A 117 -6.80 9.05 -23.27
N LEU A 118 -6.99 9.08 -21.96
CA LEU A 118 -7.48 10.24 -21.20
C LEU A 118 -6.37 11.21 -20.79
N GLU A 119 -5.11 10.92 -21.13
CA GLU A 119 -3.93 11.69 -20.71
C GLU A 119 -3.85 11.85 -19.18
N ILE A 120 -4.13 10.75 -18.44
CA ILE A 120 -4.05 10.67 -16.98
C ILE A 120 -2.76 9.94 -16.61
N GLU A 121 -1.94 10.53 -15.75
CA GLU A 121 -0.77 9.88 -15.17
C GLU A 121 -1.20 8.79 -14.16
N ALA A 122 -0.48 7.66 -14.13
CA ALA A 122 -0.82 6.55 -13.24
C ALA A 122 -0.73 6.94 -11.75
N SER A 123 0.19 7.85 -11.39
CA SER A 123 0.30 8.41 -10.04
C SER A 123 -0.94 9.23 -9.67
N ASP A 124 -1.35 10.17 -10.53
CA ASP A 124 -2.57 10.96 -10.35
C ASP A 124 -3.80 10.06 -10.15
N PHE A 125 -3.92 9.02 -11.00
CA PHE A 125 -5.00 8.05 -10.91
C PHE A 125 -4.99 7.30 -9.57
N SER A 126 -3.82 6.78 -9.17
CA SER A 126 -3.66 6.03 -7.93
C SER A 126 -3.96 6.89 -6.71
N ALA A 127 -3.44 8.12 -6.65
CA ALA A 127 -3.68 9.02 -5.53
C ALA A 127 -5.18 9.32 -5.36
N ASN A 128 -5.89 9.57 -6.47
CA ASN A 128 -7.34 9.80 -6.42
C ASN A 128 -8.11 8.54 -6.00
N LEU A 129 -7.70 7.35 -6.48
CA LEU A 129 -8.29 6.10 -6.03
C LEU A 129 -8.10 5.88 -4.53
N ILE A 130 -6.88 6.07 -4.00
CA ILE A 130 -6.59 5.92 -2.57
C ILE A 130 -7.54 6.77 -1.73
N VAL A 131 -7.66 8.06 -2.04
CA VAL A 131 -8.56 8.97 -1.31
C VAL A 131 -10.03 8.54 -1.43
N THR A 132 -10.46 8.12 -2.63
CA THR A 132 -11.83 7.67 -2.89
C THR A 132 -12.17 6.39 -2.11
N PHE A 133 -11.21 5.48 -1.97
CA PHE A 133 -11.42 4.14 -1.43
C PHE A 133 -10.86 3.94 -0.02
N LYS A 134 -10.39 5.02 0.63
CA LYS A 134 -9.78 4.98 1.97
C LYS A 134 -10.65 4.27 3.01
N ASP A 135 -11.96 4.51 2.99
CA ASP A 135 -12.89 3.92 3.96
C ASP A 135 -13.02 2.40 3.75
N GLN A 136 -12.97 1.94 2.50
CA GLN A 136 -12.98 0.51 2.18
C GLN A 136 -11.67 -0.15 2.57
N PHE A 137 -10.54 0.54 2.39
CA PHE A 137 -9.25 0.04 2.85
C PHE A 137 -9.20 -0.08 4.38
N ILE A 138 -9.69 0.92 5.10
CA ILE A 138 -9.82 0.86 6.56
C ILE A 138 -10.72 -0.32 6.97
N ASP A 139 -11.90 -0.46 6.35
CA ASP A 139 -12.85 -1.53 6.66
C ASP A 139 -12.22 -2.92 6.46
N PHE A 140 -11.58 -3.13 5.31
CA PHE A 140 -10.84 -4.36 5.02
C PHE A 140 -9.76 -4.64 6.07
N PHE A 141 -8.94 -3.64 6.40
CA PHE A 141 -7.81 -3.82 7.30
C PHE A 141 -8.24 -4.08 8.75
N VAL A 142 -9.36 -3.51 9.19
CA VAL A 142 -9.86 -3.65 10.56
C VAL A 142 -10.74 -4.88 10.74
N ASN A 143 -11.55 -5.23 9.74
CA ASN A 143 -12.59 -6.25 9.89
C ASN A 143 -12.27 -7.58 9.19
N ASP A 144 -11.50 -7.55 8.10
CA ASP A 144 -11.28 -8.73 7.25
C ASP A 144 -9.85 -9.27 7.31
N LEU A 145 -8.87 -8.42 7.63
CA LEU A 145 -7.45 -8.79 7.68
C LEU A 145 -7.05 -9.32 9.06
N ASP A 146 -6.38 -10.48 9.11
CA ASP A 146 -5.63 -10.89 10.31
C ASP A 146 -4.33 -10.06 10.38
N VAL A 147 -4.36 -8.98 11.15
CA VAL A 147 -3.24 -8.03 11.25
C VAL A 147 -1.96 -8.66 11.79
N ILE A 148 -2.05 -9.70 12.61
CA ILE A 148 -0.88 -10.37 13.16
C ILE A 148 -0.24 -11.28 12.12
N GLU A 149 -1.05 -12.03 11.38
CA GLU A 149 -0.57 -12.82 10.23
C GLU A 149 0.03 -11.87 9.17
N TRP A 150 -0.69 -10.82 8.81
CA TRP A 150 -0.22 -9.79 7.88
C TRP A 150 1.12 -9.17 8.30
N LYS A 151 1.25 -8.73 9.56
CA LYS A 151 2.51 -8.16 10.09
C LYS A 151 3.66 -9.14 9.87
N ASN A 152 3.46 -10.41 10.21
CA ASN A 152 4.51 -11.40 10.10
C ASN A 152 4.90 -11.66 8.64
N ASP A 153 3.92 -11.80 7.75
CA ASP A 153 4.17 -12.10 6.35
C ASP A 153 4.81 -10.91 5.61
N ILE A 154 4.33 -9.70 5.88
CA ILE A 154 4.83 -8.50 5.20
C ILE A 154 6.24 -8.13 5.67
N ILE A 155 6.58 -8.36 6.94
CA ILE A 155 7.97 -8.18 7.42
C ILE A 155 8.91 -9.18 6.74
N ASP A 156 8.51 -10.45 6.59
CA ASP A 156 9.34 -11.43 5.85
C ASP A 156 9.57 -10.98 4.41
N ALA A 157 8.50 -10.51 3.74
CA ALA A 157 8.58 -10.02 2.37
C ALA A 157 9.49 -8.78 2.25
N LEU A 158 9.34 -7.81 3.16
CA LEU A 158 10.15 -6.59 3.16
C LEU A 158 11.63 -6.87 3.44
N VAL A 159 11.94 -7.70 4.44
CA VAL A 159 13.33 -8.07 4.74
C VAL A 159 13.97 -8.80 3.57
N ALA A 160 13.20 -9.62 2.84
CA ALA A 160 13.70 -10.33 1.67
C ALA A 160 14.01 -9.40 0.47
N SER A 161 13.36 -8.25 0.39
CA SER A 161 13.53 -7.27 -0.70
C SER A 161 14.32 -6.00 -0.32
N TRP A 162 14.82 -5.91 0.91
CA TRP A 162 15.46 -4.71 1.48
C TRP A 162 16.86 -4.34 0.91
N GLU A 163 17.30 -4.98 -0.19
CA GLU A 163 18.65 -4.79 -0.78
C GLU A 163 18.77 -3.62 -1.76
#